data_AF-A0A1W9VAQ4-F1
#
_entry.id   AF-A0A1W9VAQ4-F1
#
_cell.length_a   1.000
_cell.length_b   1.000
_cell.length_c   1.000
_cell.angle_alpha   90.00
_cell.angle_beta   90.00
_cell.angle_gamma   90.00
#
_symmetry.space_group_name_H-M   'P 1'
#
loop_
_entity.id
_entity.type
_entity.pdbx_description
1 polymer ?
#
loop_
_entity_poly.entity_id
_entity_poly.type
_entity_poly.pdbx_seq_one_letter_code
_entity_poly.pdbx_strand_id
1 'polypeptide(L)'
;MIRNSFFWDDNIPTVGILYREENNMKQQKERALVQWTEWSISHYRKALLLVLGITVLLGIGLIFLKTEMTFFSILPRHSKQVQDFERITNEFASASQIIVAVDARNIEDHKEAEALVRQTIAQMITEFESPRWKDMLEGSTTGIDTDFVRAHGMMLSDPEDQDRMIKIYSNPDLLPFITHL
;
A
#
# COMPACT_ATOMS: atom_id res chain seq x y z
N MET A 1 -1.93 26.22 51.76
CA MET A 1 -2.16 25.31 52.90
C MET A 1 -3.41 24.50 52.60
N ILE A 2 -3.27 23.36 51.91
CA ILE A 2 -4.39 22.47 51.56
C ILE A 2 -3.98 21.07 52.02
N ARG A 3 -4.72 20.54 52.99
CA ARG A 3 -4.42 19.32 53.74
C ARG A 3 -5.24 18.20 53.10
N ASN A 4 -4.60 17.38 52.27
CA ASN A 4 -5.21 16.15 51.75
C ASN A 4 -5.34 15.15 52.90
N SER A 5 -6.53 15.08 53.50
CA SER A 5 -6.94 13.99 54.36
C SER A 5 -7.34 12.80 53.48
N PHE A 6 -6.33 12.04 53.07
CA PHE A 6 -6.49 10.74 52.43
C PHE A 6 -7.03 9.78 53.50
N PHE A 7 -8.33 9.53 53.42
CA PHE A 7 -9.11 8.67 54.29
C PHE A 7 -8.69 7.21 54.04
N TRP A 8 -7.93 6.62 54.97
CA TRP A 8 -7.77 5.18 55.04
C TRP A 8 -8.94 4.66 55.89
N ASP A 9 -9.88 3.99 55.23
CA ASP A 9 -10.94 3.23 55.88
C ASP A 9 -10.39 1.84 56.22
N ASP A 10 -10.17 1.57 57.51
CA ASP A 10 -9.52 0.36 58.04
C ASP A 10 -10.43 -0.90 58.01
N ASN A 11 -11.50 -0.89 57.21
CA ASN A 11 -12.52 -1.94 57.21
C ASN A 11 -12.73 -2.61 55.83
N ILE A 12 -11.64 -2.95 55.13
CA ILE A 12 -11.71 -3.74 53.89
C ILE A 12 -11.10 -5.14 54.07
N PRO A 13 -11.89 -6.15 54.52
CA PRO A 13 -11.44 -7.54 54.60
C PRO A 13 -11.27 -8.25 53.25
N THR A 14 -11.39 -7.56 52.10
CA THR A 14 -11.38 -8.18 50.77
C THR A 14 -9.99 -8.29 50.13
N VAL A 15 -8.97 -7.59 50.63
CA VAL A 15 -7.61 -7.65 50.05
C VAL A 15 -6.96 -9.03 50.26
N GLY A 16 -7.24 -9.70 51.38
CA GLY A 16 -6.69 -11.03 51.68
C GLY A 16 -7.26 -12.16 50.81
N ILE A 17 -8.48 -12.00 50.27
CA ILE A 17 -9.14 -13.04 49.45
C ILE A 17 -8.58 -13.04 48.02
N LEU A 18 -8.37 -11.85 47.45
CA LEU A 18 -7.79 -11.71 46.10
C LEU A 18 -6.34 -12.20 46.05
N TYR A 19 -5.55 -11.95 47.09
CA TYR A 19 -4.16 -12.43 47.17
C TYR A 19 -4.06 -13.96 47.34
N ARG A 20 -5.10 -14.60 47.90
CA ARG A 20 -5.15 -16.06 48.07
C ARG A 20 -5.45 -16.78 46.77
N GLU A 21 -6.36 -16.25 45.94
CA GLU A 21 -6.68 -16.86 44.65
C GLU A 21 -5.53 -16.76 43.64
N GLU A 22 -4.82 -15.63 43.58
CA GLU A 22 -3.69 -15.46 42.68
C GLU A 22 -2.55 -16.46 42.99
N ASN A 23 -2.25 -16.66 44.29
CA ASN A 23 -1.23 -17.61 44.72
C ASN A 23 -1.62 -19.06 44.46
N ASN A 24 -2.90 -19.42 44.64
CA ASN A 24 -3.40 -20.74 44.30
C ASN A 24 -3.28 -21.02 42.79
N MET A 25 -3.61 -20.05 41.94
CA MET A 25 -3.45 -20.19 40.49
C MET A 25 -1.99 -20.34 40.07
N LYS A 26 -1.06 -19.58 40.67
CA LYS A 26 0.38 -19.71 40.39
C LYS A 26 0.89 -21.11 40.77
N GLN A 27 0.56 -21.59 41.97
CA GLN A 27 0.95 -22.94 42.41
C GLN A 27 0.38 -24.05 41.52
N GLN A 28 -0.85 -23.93 41.03
CA GLN A 28 -1.43 -24.92 40.11
C GLN A 28 -0.71 -24.94 38.76
N LYS A 29 -0.36 -23.77 38.21
CA LYS A 29 0.42 -23.66 36.96
C LYS A 29 1.81 -24.26 37.12
N GLU A 30 2.51 -23.96 38.21
CA GLU A 30 3.84 -24.51 38.49
C GLU A 30 3.81 -26.04 38.58
N ARG A 31 2.83 -26.60 39.30
CA ARG A 31 2.66 -28.06 39.38
C ARG A 31 2.38 -28.69 38.02
N ALA A 32 1.55 -28.06 37.20
CA ALA A 32 1.31 -28.53 35.84
C ALA A 32 2.58 -28.50 34.99
N LEU A 33 3.36 -27.41 35.02
CA LEU A 33 4.61 -27.27 34.25
C LEU A 33 5.65 -28.32 34.68
N VAL A 34 5.80 -28.55 35.99
CA VAL A 34 6.71 -29.58 36.52
C VAL A 34 6.27 -30.96 36.07
N GLN A 35 4.98 -31.31 36.18
CA GLN A 35 4.45 -32.59 35.70
C GLN A 35 4.66 -32.80 34.19
N TRP A 36 4.45 -31.75 33.39
CA TRP A 36 4.72 -31.79 31.94
C TRP A 36 6.21 -31.99 31.63
N THR A 37 7.09 -31.37 32.42
CA THR A 37 8.55 -31.49 32.27
C THR A 37 9.02 -32.90 32.63
N GLU A 38 8.58 -33.43 33.78
CA GLU A 38 8.89 -34.80 34.20
C GLU A 38 8.37 -35.84 33.21
N TRP A 39 7.16 -35.64 32.67
CA TRP A 39 6.61 -36.48 31.61
C TRP A 39 7.44 -36.42 30.32
N SER A 40 7.85 -35.22 29.91
CA SER A 40 8.67 -35.01 28.71
C SER A 40 10.05 -35.66 28.84
N ILE A 41 10.67 -35.59 30.02
CA ILE A 41 11.98 -36.20 30.29
C ILE A 41 11.85 -37.73 30.30
N SER A 42 10.88 -38.27 31.03
CA SER A 42 10.66 -39.72 31.14
C SER A 42 10.25 -40.37 29.81
N HIS A 43 9.61 -39.63 28.90
CA HIS A 43 9.10 -40.14 27.62
C HIS A 43 9.64 -39.37 26.41
N TYR A 44 10.95 -39.08 26.39
CA TYR A 44 11.59 -38.22 25.38
C TYR A 44 11.25 -38.60 23.92
N ARG A 45 11.14 -39.90 23.59
CA ARG A 45 10.78 -40.35 22.23
C ARG A 45 9.35 -39.96 21.84
N LYS A 46 8.40 -40.09 22.77
CA LYS A 46 6.99 -39.72 22.54
C LYS A 46 6.84 -38.21 22.47
N ALA A 47 7.54 -37.48 23.34
CA ALA A 47 7.58 -36.02 23.31
C ALA A 47 8.15 -35.51 21.98
N LEU A 48 9.24 -36.10 21.48
CA LEU A 48 9.84 -35.75 20.20
C LEU A 48 8.89 -36.02 19.03
N LEU A 49 8.22 -37.18 19.00
CA LEU A 49 7.21 -37.49 17.98
C LEU A 49 6.02 -36.53 18.01
N LEU A 50 5.59 -36.13 19.21
CA LEU A 50 4.49 -35.17 19.38
C LEU A 50 4.89 -33.80 18.82
N VAL A 51 6.06 -33.28 19.19
CA VAL A 51 6.57 -31.99 18.67
C VAL A 51 6.76 -32.06 17.16
N LEU A 52 7.33 -33.15 16.64
CA LEU A 52 7.48 -33.36 15.20
C LEU A 52 6.11 -33.35 14.50
N GLY A 53 5.11 -34.02 15.07
CA GLY A 53 3.74 -34.03 14.56
C GLY A 53 3.11 -32.64 14.52
N ILE A 54 3.27 -31.84 15.58
CA ILE A 54 2.80 -30.44 15.61
C ILE A 54 3.53 -29.60 14.55
N THR A 55 4.85 -29.76 14.42
CA THR A 55 5.63 -29.02 13.41
C THR A 55 5.20 -29.37 11.99
N VAL A 56 4.96 -30.65 11.70
CA VAL A 56 4.46 -31.08 10.38
C VAL A 56 3.05 -30.53 10.13
N LEU A 57 2.17 -30.57 11.14
CA LEU A 57 0.82 -30.00 11.06
C LEU A 57 0.86 -28.49 10.76
N LEU A 58 1.73 -27.74 11.47
CA LEU A 58 1.95 -26.32 11.21
C LEU A 58 2.53 -26.08 9.82
N GLY A 59 3.48 -26.91 9.39
CA GLY A 59 4.05 -26.87 8.04
C GLY A 59 3.00 -27.07 6.95
N ILE A 60 2.04 -27.97 7.16
CA ILE A 60 0.88 -28.15 6.26
C ILE A 60 0.02 -26.89 6.25
N GLY A 61 -0.22 -26.28 7.42
CA GLY A 61 -0.96 -25.02 7.52
C GLY A 61 -0.34 -23.88 6.71
N LEU A 62 0.99 -23.80 6.64
CA LEU A 62 1.70 -22.80 5.82
C LEU A 62 1.44 -22.96 4.32
N ILE A 63 1.21 -24.19 3.83
CA ILE A 63 0.88 -24.44 2.42
C ILE A 63 -0.48 -23.84 2.05
N PHE A 64 -1.41 -23.76 3.01
CA PHE A 64 -2.72 -23.16 2.81
C PHE A 64 -2.76 -21.64 3.02
N LEU A 65 -1.66 -21.03 3.45
CA LEU A 65 -1.60 -19.60 3.71
C LEU A 65 -1.58 -18.83 2.38
N LYS A 66 -2.73 -18.26 2.01
CA LYS A 66 -2.84 -17.36 0.86
C LYS A 66 -2.40 -15.96 1.28
N THR A 67 -1.22 -15.53 0.85
CA THR A 67 -0.76 -14.15 1.04
C THR A 67 -1.49 -13.24 0.06
N GLU A 68 -2.56 -12.59 0.51
CA GLU A 68 -3.23 -11.53 -0.27
C GLU A 68 -2.44 -10.21 -0.12
N MET A 69 -1.61 -9.88 -1.10
CA MET A 69 -0.94 -8.55 -1.18
C MET A 69 -1.86 -7.47 -1.77
N THR A 70 -3.16 -7.55 -1.53
CA THR A 70 -4.10 -6.54 -2.01
C THR A 70 -4.29 -5.45 -0.95
N PHE A 71 -4.28 -4.18 -1.36
CA PHE A 71 -4.53 -3.07 -0.44
C PHE A 71 -5.91 -3.19 0.26
N PHE A 72 -6.86 -3.88 -0.36
CA PHE A 72 -8.18 -4.15 0.22
C PHE A 72 -8.13 -5.07 1.45
N SER A 73 -7.10 -5.90 1.61
CA SER A 73 -7.01 -6.87 2.71
C SER A 73 -6.79 -6.22 4.08
N ILE A 74 -6.20 -5.02 4.09
CA ILE A 74 -5.94 -4.24 5.32
C ILE A 74 -7.08 -3.29 5.68
N LEU A 75 -8.07 -3.11 4.79
CA LEU A 75 -9.18 -2.19 4.99
C LEU A 75 -10.39 -2.88 5.66
N PRO A 76 -11.21 -2.13 6.42
CA PRO A 76 -12.41 -2.68 7.04
C PRO A 76 -13.46 -3.05 5.98
N ARG A 77 -13.59 -4.35 5.69
CA ARG A 77 -14.49 -4.92 4.65
C ARG A 77 -15.97 -4.55 4.80
N HIS A 78 -16.41 -4.11 5.98
CA HIS A 78 -17.81 -3.78 6.26
C HIS A 78 -18.16 -2.30 6.08
N SER A 79 -17.18 -1.45 5.75
CA SER A 79 -17.46 -0.05 5.44
C SER A 79 -18.02 0.10 4.02
N LYS A 80 -19.01 0.96 3.84
CA LYS A 80 -19.60 1.24 2.51
C LYS A 80 -18.56 1.81 1.55
N GLN A 81 -17.64 2.64 2.07
CA GLN A 81 -16.58 3.27 1.29
C GLN A 81 -15.63 2.24 0.67
N VAL A 82 -15.25 1.20 1.41
CA VAL A 82 -14.38 0.13 0.90
C VAL A 82 -15.09 -0.70 -0.17
N GLN A 83 -16.38 -0.98 0.00
CA GLN A 83 -17.18 -1.72 -0.97
C GLN A 83 -17.39 -0.94 -2.27
N ASP A 84 -17.62 0.37 -2.18
CA ASP A 84 -17.74 1.23 -3.35
C ASP A 84 -16.40 1.36 -4.06
N PHE A 85 -15.30 1.50 -3.32
CA PHE A 85 -13.95 1.53 -3.90
C PHE A 85 -13.56 0.20 -4.57
N GLU A 86 -13.89 -0.94 -3.95
CA GLU A 86 -13.72 -2.27 -4.53
C GLU A 86 -14.57 -2.43 -5.80
N ARG A 87 -15.82 -1.95 -5.80
CA ARG A 87 -16.69 -1.96 -6.98
C ARG A 87 -16.10 -1.12 -8.12
N ILE A 88 -15.69 0.11 -7.86
CA ILE A 88 -15.05 0.98 -8.86
C ILE A 88 -13.78 0.30 -9.40
N THR A 89 -12.96 -0.28 -8.53
CA THR A 89 -11.71 -0.94 -8.96
C THR A 89 -11.98 -2.17 -9.83
N ASN A 90 -13.03 -2.94 -9.54
CA ASN A 90 -13.40 -4.12 -10.31
C ASN A 90 -14.15 -3.77 -11.62
N GLU A 91 -15.01 -2.76 -11.61
CA GLU A 91 -15.76 -2.31 -12.80
C GLU A 91 -14.86 -1.54 -13.79
N PHE A 92 -13.93 -0.74 -13.26
CA PHE A 92 -12.93 -0.01 -14.05
C PHE A 92 -11.56 -0.70 -13.98
N ALA A 93 -11.55 -2.04 -14.11
CA ALA A 93 -10.36 -2.89 -14.02
C ALA A 93 -9.24 -2.55 -15.05
N SER A 94 -9.46 -1.59 -15.95
CA SER A 94 -8.48 -1.02 -16.88
C SER A 94 -7.24 -0.36 -16.24
N ALA A 95 -7.05 -0.43 -14.91
CA ALA A 95 -6.07 0.42 -14.21
C ALA A 95 -5.04 -0.32 -13.35
N SER A 96 -4.74 -1.59 -13.60
CA SER A 96 -3.40 -2.10 -13.23
C SER A 96 -2.37 -1.52 -14.21
N GLN A 97 -2.21 -0.19 -14.15
CA GLN A 97 -1.27 0.53 -14.99
C GLN A 97 0.12 0.40 -14.39
N ILE A 98 1.06 -0.07 -15.19
CA ILE A 98 2.48 0.05 -14.87
C ILE A 98 2.95 1.34 -15.53
N ILE A 99 3.15 2.37 -14.72
CA ILE A 99 3.71 3.63 -15.22
C ILE A 99 5.22 3.49 -15.28
N VAL A 100 5.78 3.53 -16.48
CA VAL A 100 7.23 3.52 -16.70
C VAL A 100 7.68 4.96 -16.98
N ALA A 101 8.53 5.49 -16.11
CA ALA A 101 9.16 6.79 -16.30
C ALA A 101 10.58 6.61 -16.82
N VAL A 102 10.89 7.21 -17.98
CA VAL A 102 12.25 7.24 -18.53
C VAL A 102 12.91 8.54 -18.08
N ASP A 103 14.03 8.43 -17.38
CA ASP A 103 14.80 9.57 -16.88
C ASP A 103 16.04 9.79 -17.76
N ALA A 104 16.15 10.99 -18.33
CA ALA A 104 17.31 11.43 -19.12
C ALA A 104 17.94 12.72 -18.59
N ARG A 105 17.71 13.06 -17.31
CA ARG A 105 18.26 14.28 -16.68
C ARG A 105 19.79 14.33 -16.61
N ASN A 106 20.46 13.19 -16.82
CA ASN A 106 21.92 13.10 -16.81
C ASN A 106 22.58 13.57 -18.13
N ILE A 107 21.79 13.92 -19.15
CA ILE A 107 22.29 14.41 -20.45
C ILE A 107 22.12 15.92 -20.48
N GLU A 108 23.22 16.67 -20.67
CA GLU A 108 23.20 18.14 -20.70
C GLU A 108 22.54 18.69 -21.97
N ASP A 109 22.70 18.00 -23.11
CA ASP A 109 22.03 18.39 -24.36
C ASP A 109 20.57 17.92 -24.37
N HIS A 110 19.66 18.89 -24.30
CA HIS A 110 18.23 18.66 -24.30
C HIS A 110 17.73 17.89 -25.53
N LYS A 111 18.31 18.12 -26.71
CA LYS A 111 17.89 17.45 -27.95
C LYS A 111 18.30 15.98 -27.97
N GLU A 112 19.49 15.69 -27.45
CA GLU A 112 19.98 14.33 -27.30
C GLU A 112 19.17 13.55 -26.25
N ALA A 113 18.86 14.20 -25.12
CA ALA A 113 18.00 13.63 -24.08
C ALA A 113 16.60 13.29 -24.62
N GLU A 114 15.97 14.21 -25.36
CA GLU A 114 14.65 13.98 -25.96
C GLU A 114 14.69 12.83 -26.99
N ALA A 115 15.71 12.79 -27.84
CA ALA A 115 15.88 11.73 -28.83
C ALA A 115 16.03 10.35 -28.17
N LEU A 116 16.83 10.25 -27.10
CA LEU A 116 17.04 9.01 -26.34
C LEU A 116 15.73 8.54 -25.68
N VAL A 117 14.99 9.45 -25.04
CA VAL A 117 13.71 9.12 -24.40
C VAL A 117 12.71 8.62 -25.43
N ARG A 118 12.56 9.34 -26.56
CA ARG A 118 11.66 8.93 -27.66
C ARG A 118 12.04 7.57 -28.22
N GLN A 119 13.33 7.32 -28.43
CA GLN A 119 13.82 6.03 -28.93
C GLN A 119 13.52 4.90 -27.95
N THR A 120 13.78 5.11 -26.66
CA THR A 120 13.57 4.11 -25.61
C THR A 120 12.09 3.76 -25.48
N ILE A 121 11.22 4.79 -25.50
CA ILE A 121 9.76 4.62 -25.49
C ILE A 121 9.30 3.84 -26.72
N ALA A 122 9.77 4.20 -27.93
CA ALA A 122 9.39 3.52 -29.17
C ALA A 122 9.81 2.04 -29.18
N GLN A 123 11.01 1.74 -28.66
CA GLN A 123 11.50 0.37 -28.52
C GLN A 123 10.64 -0.42 -27.52
N MET A 124 10.26 0.18 -26.39
CA MET A 124 9.38 -0.47 -25.41
C MET A 124 8.00 -0.78 -25.99
N ILE A 125 7.38 0.16 -26.71
CA ILE A 125 6.10 -0.09 -27.39
C ILE A 125 6.24 -1.26 -28.36
N THR A 126 7.26 -1.23 -29.22
CA THR A 126 7.48 -2.27 -30.23
C THR A 126 7.68 -3.64 -29.59
N GLU A 127 8.43 -3.70 -28.47
CA GLU A 127 8.61 -4.92 -27.70
C GLU A 127 7.28 -5.38 -27.09
N PHE A 128 6.50 -4.48 -26.49
CA PHE A 128 5.21 -4.81 -25.86
C PHE A 128 4.12 -5.23 -26.86
N GLU A 129 4.20 -4.78 -28.10
CA GLU A 129 3.33 -5.24 -29.20
C GLU A 129 3.74 -6.61 -29.76
N SER A 130 4.91 -7.13 -29.37
CA SER A 130 5.38 -8.42 -29.87
C SER A 130 4.47 -9.57 -29.41
N PRO A 131 4.40 -10.68 -30.18
CA PRO A 131 3.54 -11.82 -29.86
C PRO A 131 3.78 -12.43 -28.47
N ARG A 132 4.98 -12.21 -27.91
CA ARG A 132 5.35 -12.68 -26.57
C ARG A 132 4.51 -12.04 -25.48
N TRP A 133 4.13 -10.78 -25.64
CA TRP A 133 3.47 -9.97 -24.61
C TRP A 133 2.01 -9.65 -24.93
N LYS A 134 1.58 -9.89 -26.17
CA LYS A 134 0.23 -9.59 -26.67
C LYS A 134 -0.90 -10.21 -25.83
N ASP A 135 -0.69 -11.39 -25.26
CA ASP A 135 -1.70 -12.07 -24.43
C ASP A 135 -1.67 -11.61 -22.96
N MET A 136 -0.63 -10.86 -22.57
CA MET A 136 -0.43 -10.38 -21.19
C MET A 136 -0.73 -8.89 -21.03
N LEU A 137 -0.69 -8.12 -22.12
CA LEU A 137 -0.92 -6.67 -22.13
C LEU A 137 -2.16 -6.34 -22.95
N GLU A 138 -3.12 -5.67 -22.32
CA GLU A 138 -4.33 -5.19 -23.00
C GLU A 138 -4.03 -4.02 -23.96
N GLY A 139 -2.96 -3.27 -23.68
CA GLY A 139 -2.45 -2.22 -24.55
C GLY A 139 -1.26 -1.48 -23.93
N SER A 140 -0.60 -0.66 -24.73
CA SER A 140 0.38 0.30 -24.26
C SER A 140 0.05 1.67 -24.84
N THR A 141 0.07 2.70 -24.00
CA THR A 141 -0.10 4.09 -24.43
C THR A 141 1.04 4.92 -23.85
N THR A 142 1.53 5.88 -24.61
CA THR A 142 2.69 6.68 -24.23
C THR A 142 2.28 8.12 -23.99
N GLY A 143 2.26 8.50 -22.71
CA GLY A 143 2.02 9.87 -22.30
C GLY A 143 0.67 10.42 -22.78
N ILE A 144 0.59 11.74 -22.78
CA ILE A 144 -0.56 12.48 -23.31
C ILE A 144 -0.39 12.51 -24.84
N ASP A 145 -1.44 12.15 -25.58
CA ASP A 145 -1.47 12.26 -27.04
C ASP A 145 -1.23 13.73 -27.44
N THR A 146 0.01 14.03 -27.84
CA THR A 146 0.44 15.40 -28.14
C THR A 146 -0.25 15.95 -29.38
N ASP A 147 -0.65 15.09 -30.32
CA ASP A 147 -1.33 15.52 -31.53
C ASP A 147 -2.80 15.83 -31.23
N PHE A 148 -3.45 15.00 -30.41
CA PHE A 148 -4.76 15.31 -29.86
C PHE A 148 -4.74 16.62 -29.07
N VAL A 149 -3.79 16.80 -28.15
CA VAL A 149 -3.67 18.04 -27.35
C VAL A 149 -3.27 19.23 -28.21
N ARG A 150 -2.45 19.07 -29.25
CA ARG A 150 -2.14 20.17 -30.18
C ARG A 150 -3.38 20.58 -30.97
N ALA A 151 -4.20 19.62 -31.41
CA ALA A 151 -5.40 19.89 -32.21
C ALA A 151 -6.60 20.38 -31.38
N HIS A 152 -6.75 19.87 -30.15
CA HIS A 152 -7.94 20.08 -29.32
C HIS A 152 -7.64 20.72 -27.97
N GLY A 153 -6.39 20.97 -27.61
CA GLY A 153 -6.02 21.53 -26.31
C GLY A 153 -6.65 22.89 -26.05
N MET A 154 -6.79 23.71 -27.10
CA MET A 154 -7.53 24.97 -27.03
C MET A 154 -9.02 24.77 -26.78
N MET A 155 -9.61 23.63 -27.16
CA MET A 155 -11.02 23.33 -26.84
C MET A 155 -11.22 22.87 -25.39
N LEU A 156 -10.14 22.49 -24.70
CA LEU A 156 -10.16 22.08 -23.30
C LEU A 156 -10.00 23.26 -22.32
N SER A 157 -9.60 24.44 -22.81
CA SER A 157 -9.50 25.65 -21.98
C SER A 157 -10.81 26.41 -21.91
N ASP A 158 -11.01 27.14 -20.81
CA ASP A 158 -12.20 27.97 -20.63
C ASP A 158 -12.27 29.07 -21.72
N PRO A 159 -13.48 29.40 -22.22
CA PRO A 159 -13.65 30.41 -23.27
C PRO A 159 -13.02 31.77 -22.93
N GLU A 160 -13.09 32.17 -21.65
CA GLU A 160 -12.52 33.42 -21.15
C GLU A 160 -11.00 33.48 -21.26
N ASP A 161 -10.34 32.32 -21.12
CA ASP A 161 -8.90 32.20 -21.24
C ASP A 161 -8.48 32.14 -22.72
N GLN A 162 -9.30 31.53 -23.58
CA GLN A 162 -9.11 31.58 -25.03
C GLN A 162 -9.17 33.03 -25.54
N ASP A 163 -10.17 33.80 -25.11
CA ASP A 163 -10.31 35.21 -25.48
C ASP A 163 -9.14 36.06 -24.98
N ARG A 164 -8.66 35.79 -23.76
CA ARG A 164 -7.46 36.44 -23.21
C ARG A 164 -6.22 36.10 -24.04
N MET A 165 -6.01 34.83 -24.40
CA MET A 165 -4.89 34.42 -25.26
C MET A 165 -4.97 35.09 -26.63
N ILE A 166 -6.14 35.08 -27.28
CA ILE A 166 -6.35 35.75 -28.56
C ILE A 166 -6.01 37.24 -28.43
N LYS A 167 -6.49 37.93 -27.40
CA LYS A 167 -6.22 39.36 -27.18
C LYS A 167 -4.73 39.66 -26.94
N ILE A 168 -4.02 38.79 -26.24
CA ILE A 168 -2.57 38.93 -25.99
C ILE A 168 -1.78 38.71 -27.30
N TYR A 169 -2.10 37.67 -28.07
CA TYR A 169 -1.35 37.34 -29.29
C TYR A 169 -1.75 38.19 -30.51
N SER A 170 -2.94 38.79 -30.52
CA SER A 170 -3.41 39.67 -31.60
C SER A 170 -3.00 41.13 -31.42
N ASN A 171 -2.51 41.54 -30.26
CA ASN A 171 -2.03 42.90 -30.04
C ASN A 171 -0.52 43.00 -30.37
N PRO A 172 -0.12 43.63 -31.48
CA PRO A 172 1.28 43.76 -31.88
C PRO A 172 2.09 44.70 -30.98
N ASP A 173 1.45 45.47 -30.08
CA ASP A 173 2.14 46.29 -29.08
C ASP A 173 2.71 45.41 -27.96
N LEU A 174 3.89 44.83 -28.20
CA LEU A 174 4.71 44.14 -27.19
C LEU A 174 5.39 45.10 -26.20
N LEU A 175 5.29 46.41 -26.43
CA LEU A 175 5.90 47.48 -25.61
C LEU A 175 5.63 47.36 -24.10
N PRO A 176 4.42 47.01 -23.61
CA PRO A 176 4.16 46.85 -22.19
C PRO A 176 4.90 45.65 -21.57
N PHE A 177 5.20 44.61 -22.35
CA PHE A 177 5.91 43.43 -21.85
C PHE A 177 7.43 43.64 -21.76
N ILE A 178 8.00 44.46 -22.65
CA ILE A 178 9.44 44.77 -22.64
C ILE A 178 9.79 45.79 -21.54
N THR A 179 8.84 46.65 -21.15
CA THR A 179 9.06 47.71 -20.14
C THR A 179 8.92 47.24 -18.70
N HIS A 180 8.42 46.02 -18.46
CA HIS A 180 8.23 45.43 -17.13
C HIS A 180 9.12 44.19 -16.86
N LEU A 181 10.05 43.89 -17.75
CA LEU A 181 11.14 42.91 -17.58
C LEU A 181 12.40 43.63 -17.08
#